data_AF-A0A0T6ZKJ3-F1
#
_entry.id   AF-A0A0T6ZKJ3-F1
#
_cell.length_a   1.000
_cell.length_b   1.000
_cell.length_c   1.000
_cell.angle_alpha   90.00
_cell.angle_beta   90.00
_cell.angle_gamma   90.00
#
_symmetry.space_group_name_H-M   'P 1'
#
loop_
_entity.id
_entity.type
_entity.pdbx_description
1 polymer ?
#
loop_
_entity_poly.entity_id
_entity_poly.type
_entity_poly.pdbx_seq_one_letter_code
_entity_poly.pdbx_strand_id
1 'polypeptide(L)'
;MESTFTLALLDINGLVESIFAVSNIVVALAYDGLCTFEFGVAVEMFGLPRPEMGEDWYRFAVASVDPGELRATGGVRFVADGGIELLAEAGTIIVPGWRGADQPVPEAVCQALRDAHDRGARVLSICSGVFVLAAAGLLSGRRATTHWRYTDKLGAFYPDIEVVPDVLYVDSGQVLTSAGSAAGIDLCLHLIRRDFGSEAANRVARRLVVPPHRDGGQAQFIERAVPDVHESARLGPLLDRMRERLGEDFSIAVLAKAAGMSERTFLRRFEAATGTTPARWLLTERLSRARQLL
;
A
#
# COMPACT_ATOMS: atom_id res chain seq x y z
N MET A 1 -23.41 -23.52 -57.80
CA MET A 1 -24.04 -24.24 -56.67
C MET A 1 -22.96 -25.12 -56.10
N GLU A 2 -22.39 -24.92 -54.92
CA GLU A 2 -22.68 -24.04 -53.78
C GLU A 2 -21.33 -23.65 -53.15
N SER A 3 -21.24 -22.44 -52.61
CA SER A 3 -20.10 -21.95 -51.83
C SER A 3 -20.52 -21.96 -50.37
N THR A 4 -19.84 -22.74 -49.54
CA THR A 4 -20.05 -22.77 -48.09
C THR A 4 -19.01 -21.87 -47.43
N PHE A 5 -19.45 -20.69 -46.99
CA PHE A 5 -18.69 -19.81 -46.10
C PHE A 5 -18.89 -20.29 -44.66
N THR A 6 -17.83 -20.80 -44.03
CA THR A 6 -17.78 -21.00 -42.58
C THR A 6 -17.22 -19.72 -41.95
N LEU A 7 -18.08 -18.89 -41.36
CA LEU A 7 -17.66 -17.81 -40.48
C LEU A 7 -17.17 -18.41 -39.15
N ALA A 8 -15.87 -18.32 -38.89
CA ALA A 8 -15.31 -18.53 -37.57
C ALA A 8 -15.85 -17.40 -36.65
N LEU A 9 -16.61 -17.77 -35.63
CA LEU A 9 -16.92 -16.92 -34.49
C LEU A 9 -15.59 -16.57 -33.81
N LEU A 10 -15.06 -15.38 -34.10
CA LEU A 10 -14.02 -14.75 -33.31
C LEU A 10 -14.50 -14.66 -31.86
N ASP A 11 -13.69 -15.18 -30.94
CA ASP A 11 -13.94 -15.15 -29.51
C ASP A 11 -13.87 -13.70 -29.01
N ILE A 12 -15.03 -13.06 -28.98
CA ILE A 12 -15.21 -11.66 -28.56
C ILE A 12 -14.81 -11.49 -27.08
N ASN A 13 -14.85 -12.55 -26.26
CA ASN A 13 -14.51 -12.45 -24.83
C ASN A 13 -13.00 -12.24 -24.61
N GLY A 14 -12.14 -12.92 -25.37
CA GLY A 14 -10.68 -12.72 -25.28
C GLY A 14 -10.21 -11.35 -25.78
N LEU A 15 -10.93 -10.76 -26.74
CA LEU A 15 -10.68 -9.40 -27.23
C LEU A 15 -11.10 -8.32 -26.21
N VAL A 16 -12.15 -8.55 -25.42
CA VAL A 16 -12.61 -7.58 -24.41
C VAL A 16 -11.71 -7.56 -23.17
N GLU A 17 -11.16 -8.71 -22.75
CA GLU A 17 -10.14 -8.76 -21.67
C GLU A 17 -8.81 -8.11 -22.10
N SER A 18 -8.41 -8.27 -23.37
CA SER A 18 -7.18 -7.70 -23.92
C SER A 18 -7.20 -6.17 -24.08
N ILE A 19 -8.38 -5.54 -24.16
CA ILE A 19 -8.50 -4.09 -24.41
C ILE A 19 -8.36 -3.26 -23.11
N PHE A 20 -8.39 -3.89 -21.94
CA PHE A 20 -8.30 -3.20 -20.63
C PHE A 20 -7.27 -3.78 -19.66
N ALA A 21 -6.48 -4.78 -20.07
CA ALA A 21 -5.43 -5.34 -19.24
C ALA A 21 -4.29 -4.31 -19.09
N VAL A 22 -4.17 -3.75 -17.88
CA VAL A 22 -3.01 -2.93 -17.50
C VAL A 22 -1.76 -3.81 -17.65
N SER A 23 -0.75 -3.33 -18.38
CA SER A 23 0.54 -4.02 -18.53
C SER A 23 1.04 -4.55 -17.18
N ASN A 24 1.48 -5.82 -17.14
CA ASN A 24 2.04 -6.42 -15.93
C ASN A 24 3.47 -5.93 -15.63
N ILE A 25 4.00 -5.00 -16.43
CA ILE A 25 5.29 -4.36 -16.20
C ILE A 25 5.15 -3.34 -15.05
N VAL A 26 5.91 -3.60 -13.99
CA VAL A 26 6.09 -2.73 -12.83
C VAL A 26 7.47 -2.09 -12.90
N VAL A 27 7.53 -0.77 -12.88
CA VAL A 27 8.79 -0.03 -12.88
C VAL A 27 8.95 0.74 -11.58
N ALA A 28 10.01 0.46 -10.83
CA ALA A 28 10.37 1.25 -9.65
C ALA A 28 11.39 2.33 -10.02
N LEU A 29 11.15 3.57 -9.58
CA LEU A 29 12.13 4.64 -9.69
C LEU A 29 13.27 4.43 -8.70
N ALA A 30 14.49 4.63 -9.18
CA ALA A 30 15.71 4.67 -8.40
C ALA A 30 16.43 5.98 -8.66
N TYR A 31 17.09 6.50 -7.62
CA TYR A 31 17.77 7.78 -7.65
C TYR A 31 18.92 7.78 -6.62
N ASP A 32 19.92 8.62 -6.80
CA ASP A 32 21.02 8.77 -5.85
C ASP A 32 20.50 9.36 -4.53
N GLY A 33 20.84 8.72 -3.41
CA GLY A 33 20.23 8.97 -2.11
C GLY A 33 18.93 8.18 -1.88
N LEU A 34 18.75 7.02 -2.53
CA LEU A 34 17.54 6.20 -2.44
C LEU A 34 17.17 5.79 -1.00
N CYS A 35 15.87 5.81 -0.72
CA CYS A 35 15.29 5.22 0.49
C CYS A 35 15.32 3.69 0.37
N THR A 36 16.34 3.06 0.97
CA THR A 36 16.64 1.63 0.80
C THR A 36 15.47 0.73 1.21
N PHE A 37 14.77 1.07 2.30
CA PHE A 37 13.68 0.22 2.80
C PHE A 37 12.49 0.22 1.85
N GLU A 38 11.97 1.40 1.48
CA GLU A 38 10.82 1.51 0.59
C GLU A 38 11.10 0.98 -0.81
N PHE A 39 12.32 1.16 -1.32
CA PHE A 39 12.73 0.51 -2.57
C PHE A 39 12.77 -1.02 -2.40
N GLY A 40 13.32 -1.49 -1.29
CA GLY A 40 13.29 -2.91 -0.92
C GLY A 40 11.88 -3.47 -0.86
N VAL A 41 10.89 -2.71 -0.38
CA VAL A 41 9.48 -3.11 -0.42
C VAL A 41 9.00 -3.29 -1.86
N ALA A 42 9.30 -2.36 -2.77
CA ALA A 42 8.91 -2.50 -4.18
C ALA A 42 9.52 -3.76 -4.81
N VAL A 43 10.82 -3.99 -4.58
CA VAL A 43 11.55 -5.16 -5.08
C VAL A 43 11.00 -6.46 -4.49
N GLU A 44 10.76 -6.51 -3.18
CA GLU A 44 10.25 -7.70 -2.49
C GLU A 44 8.83 -8.08 -2.97
N MET A 45 8.00 -7.07 -3.23
CA MET A 45 6.61 -7.26 -3.61
C MET A 45 6.45 -7.67 -5.09
N PHE A 46 7.21 -7.03 -5.98
CA PHE A 46 7.01 -7.15 -7.43
C PHE A 46 8.21 -7.74 -8.19
N GLY A 47 9.42 -7.59 -7.66
CA GLY A 47 10.66 -8.07 -8.28
C GLY A 47 11.03 -9.52 -7.97
N LEU A 48 10.49 -10.10 -6.90
CA LEU A 48 10.73 -11.50 -6.60
C LEU A 48 10.01 -12.42 -7.60
N PRO A 49 10.71 -13.40 -8.22
CA PRO A 49 10.07 -14.41 -9.04
C PRO A 49 9.04 -15.21 -8.24
N ARG A 50 7.84 -15.34 -8.82
CA ARG A 50 6.72 -16.11 -8.27
C ARG A 50 6.12 -17.04 -9.33
N PRO A 51 6.83 -18.11 -9.72
CA PRO A 51 6.32 -19.07 -10.70
C PRO A 51 4.99 -19.71 -10.26
N GLU A 52 4.72 -19.73 -8.95
CA GLU A 52 3.45 -20.19 -8.38
C GLU A 52 2.23 -19.30 -8.74
N MET A 53 2.44 -18.15 -9.38
CA MET A 53 1.40 -17.20 -9.79
C MET A 53 1.12 -17.18 -11.29
N GLY A 54 1.83 -17.97 -12.09
CA GLY A 54 1.66 -18.05 -13.55
C GLY A 54 2.43 -16.98 -14.33
N GLU A 55 2.30 -17.03 -15.66
CA GLU A 55 3.08 -16.20 -16.62
C GLU A 55 2.65 -14.73 -16.63
N ASP A 56 1.40 -14.45 -16.24
CA ASP A 56 0.85 -13.09 -16.18
C ASP A 56 1.27 -12.32 -14.92
N TRP A 57 2.02 -12.96 -14.00
CA TRP A 57 2.57 -12.27 -12.83
C TRP A 57 3.44 -11.08 -13.22
N TYR A 58 3.62 -10.15 -12.29
CA TYR A 58 4.37 -8.93 -12.54
C TYR A 58 5.78 -9.19 -13.08
N ARG A 59 6.15 -8.35 -14.05
CA ARG A 59 7.53 -8.21 -14.53
C ARG A 59 8.09 -6.91 -13.99
N PHE A 60 9.23 -6.97 -13.32
CA PHE A 60 9.79 -5.82 -12.61
C PHE A 60 11.04 -5.27 -13.30
N ALA A 61 11.16 -3.96 -13.35
CA ALA A 61 12.37 -3.27 -13.77
C ALA A 61 12.63 -2.03 -12.90
N VAL A 62 13.88 -1.59 -12.87
CA VAL A 62 14.35 -0.43 -12.13
C VAL A 62 14.75 0.66 -13.13
N ALA A 63 14.10 1.82 -13.03
CA ALA A 63 14.40 2.99 -13.85
C ALA A 63 15.20 4.01 -13.03
N SER A 64 16.38 4.38 -13.51
CA SER A 64 17.21 5.39 -12.90
C SER A 64 16.78 6.80 -13.30
N VAL A 65 16.69 7.68 -12.31
CA VAL A 65 16.55 9.13 -12.51
C VAL A 65 17.91 9.78 -12.79
N ASP A 66 18.99 9.25 -12.21
CA ASP A 66 20.34 9.82 -12.33
C ASP A 66 21.28 8.92 -13.16
N PRO A 67 22.32 9.46 -13.79
CA PRO A 67 23.26 8.64 -14.53
C PRO A 67 24.18 7.83 -13.60
N GLY A 68 24.51 6.60 -14.02
CA GLY A 68 25.59 5.81 -13.43
C GLY A 68 25.18 4.96 -12.21
N GLU A 69 26.19 4.60 -11.40
CA GLU A 69 25.99 3.84 -10.15
C GLU A 69 25.25 4.70 -9.12
N LEU A 70 24.16 4.16 -8.57
CA LEU A 70 23.35 4.82 -7.57
C LEU A 70 23.74 4.41 -6.17
N ARG A 71 23.64 5.36 -5.22
CA ARG A 71 23.85 5.12 -3.80
C ARG A 71 22.54 5.16 -3.04
N ALA A 72 22.28 4.14 -2.24
CA ALA A 72 21.17 4.13 -1.29
C ALA A 72 21.66 4.36 0.15
N THR A 73 20.72 4.64 1.04
CA THR A 73 20.99 4.76 2.48
C THR A 73 21.67 3.51 3.02
N GLY A 74 22.67 3.69 3.90
CA GLY A 74 23.42 2.57 4.48
C GLY A 74 24.59 2.07 3.64
N GLY A 75 24.98 2.82 2.60
CA GLY A 75 26.18 2.52 1.79
C GLY A 75 25.97 1.46 0.70
N VAL A 76 24.71 1.05 0.47
CA VAL A 76 24.33 0.14 -0.61
C VAL A 76 24.50 0.85 -1.96
N ARG A 77 25.03 0.11 -2.94
CA ARG A 77 25.24 0.59 -4.31
C ARG A 77 24.61 -0.38 -5.29
N PHE A 78 24.00 0.13 -6.35
CA PHE A 78 23.40 -0.69 -7.40
C PHE A 78 23.35 0.07 -8.73
N VAL A 79 23.14 -0.68 -9.80
CA VAL A 79 22.94 -0.17 -11.16
C VAL A 79 21.51 -0.53 -11.55
N ALA A 80 20.78 0.43 -12.12
CA ALA A 80 19.41 0.23 -12.60
C ALA A 80 19.39 -0.51 -13.95
N ASP A 81 18.23 -1.04 -14.34
CA ASP A 81 18.06 -1.74 -15.62
C ASP A 81 18.08 -0.78 -16.82
N GLY A 82 17.66 0.47 -16.61
CA GLY A 82 17.64 1.53 -17.60
C GLY A 82 17.32 2.89 -16.97
N GLY A 83 17.06 3.90 -17.79
CA GLY A 83 16.61 5.21 -17.34
C GLY A 83 15.09 5.36 -17.28
N ILE A 84 14.63 6.59 -17.13
CA ILE A 84 13.20 6.94 -17.04
C ILE A 84 12.40 6.63 -18.31
N GLU A 85 13.05 6.34 -19.43
CA GLU A 85 12.41 5.84 -20.65
C GLU A 85 11.63 4.53 -20.44
N LEU A 86 12.02 3.71 -19.45
CA LEU A 86 11.29 2.49 -19.09
C LEU A 86 9.85 2.76 -18.60
N LEU A 87 9.55 3.98 -18.14
CA LEU A 87 8.21 4.37 -17.72
C LEU A 87 7.21 4.38 -18.89
N ALA A 88 7.69 4.42 -20.14
CA ALA A 88 6.84 4.40 -21.34
C ALA A 88 6.09 3.07 -21.55
N GLU A 89 6.57 1.97 -20.97
CA GLU A 89 5.97 0.63 -21.11
C GLU A 89 5.32 0.12 -19.82
N ALA A 90 5.57 0.80 -18.70
CA ALA A 90 5.05 0.45 -17.39
C ALA A 90 3.51 0.52 -17.37
N GLY A 91 2.88 -0.53 -16.83
CA GLY A 91 1.47 -0.47 -16.40
C GLY A 91 1.33 -0.01 -14.95
N THR A 92 2.39 -0.18 -14.15
CA THR A 92 2.49 0.32 -12.78
C THR A 92 3.86 0.96 -12.56
N ILE A 93 3.87 2.18 -12.02
CA ILE A 93 5.09 2.89 -11.64
C ILE A 93 5.10 3.05 -10.13
N ILE A 94 6.23 2.77 -9.49
CA ILE A 94 6.42 2.91 -8.05
C ILE A 94 7.50 3.96 -7.78
N VAL A 95 7.14 4.99 -7.01
CA VAL A 95 8.06 5.98 -6.46
C VAL A 95 8.30 5.63 -4.98
N PRO A 96 9.38 4.90 -4.65
CA PRO A 96 9.60 4.37 -3.31
C PRO A 96 9.95 5.47 -2.29
N GLY A 97 10.20 6.69 -2.71
CA GLY A 97 10.62 7.76 -1.82
C GLY A 97 11.06 8.97 -2.62
N TRP A 98 11.55 9.98 -1.90
CA TRP A 98 12.31 11.06 -2.50
C TRP A 98 13.38 11.58 -1.55
N ARG A 99 14.38 12.26 -2.14
CA ARG A 99 15.56 12.82 -1.44
C ARG A 99 15.21 13.81 -0.33
N GLY A 100 14.01 14.37 -0.36
CA GLY A 100 13.49 15.30 0.64
C GLY A 100 12.28 16.05 0.08
N ALA A 101 11.45 16.60 0.97
CA ALA A 101 10.27 17.38 0.56
C ALA A 101 10.63 18.65 -0.22
N ASP A 102 11.83 19.18 0.03
CA ASP A 102 12.41 20.41 -0.52
C ASP A 102 13.32 20.16 -1.74
N GLN A 103 13.54 18.90 -2.10
CA GLN A 103 14.42 18.56 -3.21
C GLN A 103 13.66 18.62 -4.54
N PRO A 104 14.14 19.38 -5.54
CA PRO A 104 13.45 19.54 -6.80
C PRO A 104 13.34 18.20 -7.53
N VAL A 105 12.23 18.01 -8.23
CA VAL A 105 11.99 16.86 -9.09
C VAL A 105 12.34 17.27 -10.52
N PRO A 106 13.23 16.55 -11.23
CA PRO A 106 13.54 16.88 -12.61
C PRO A 106 12.29 16.84 -13.49
N GLU A 107 12.10 17.86 -14.33
CA GLU A 107 10.89 17.98 -15.17
C GLU A 107 10.71 16.79 -16.12
N ALA A 108 11.80 16.18 -16.58
CA ALA A 108 11.74 14.96 -17.38
C ALA A 108 11.07 13.79 -16.64
N VAL A 109 11.28 13.66 -15.33
CA VAL A 109 10.59 12.66 -14.49
C VAL A 109 9.11 13.01 -14.38
N CYS A 110 8.78 14.27 -14.09
CA CYS A 110 7.41 14.74 -14.01
C CYS A 110 6.63 14.46 -15.31
N GLN A 111 7.24 14.79 -16.45
CA GLN A 111 6.63 14.56 -17.76
C GLN A 111 6.43 13.07 -18.04
N ALA A 112 7.44 12.23 -17.81
CA ALA A 112 7.33 10.79 -18.03
C ALA A 112 6.25 10.14 -17.14
N LEU A 113 6.07 10.62 -15.92
CA LEU A 113 4.98 10.18 -15.03
C LEU A 113 3.60 10.61 -15.55
N ARG A 114 3.46 11.84 -16.06
CA ARG A 114 2.21 12.32 -16.68
C ARG A 114 1.88 11.52 -17.93
N ASP A 115 2.85 11.32 -18.84
CA ASP A 115 2.67 10.55 -20.06
C ASP A 115 2.25 9.10 -19.76
N ALA A 116 2.83 8.48 -18.74
CA ALA A 116 2.45 7.14 -18.30
C ALA A 116 1.04 7.11 -17.70
N HIS A 117 0.70 8.08 -16.84
CA HIS A 117 -0.63 8.20 -16.26
C HIS A 117 -1.71 8.40 -17.34
N ASP A 118 -1.47 9.28 -18.31
CA ASP A 118 -2.40 9.57 -19.41
C ASP A 118 -2.60 8.37 -20.35
N ARG A 119 -1.57 7.53 -20.50
CA ARG A 119 -1.68 6.23 -21.18
C ARG A 119 -2.54 5.21 -20.42
N GLY A 120 -2.73 5.41 -19.12
CA GLY A 120 -3.52 4.52 -18.28
C GLY A 120 -2.74 3.83 -17.16
N ALA A 121 -1.42 4.07 -17.04
CA ALA A 121 -0.59 3.45 -16.02
C ALA A 121 -0.97 3.94 -14.62
N ARG A 122 -0.81 3.04 -13.64
CA ARG A 122 -0.98 3.39 -12.23
C ARG A 122 0.32 3.95 -11.68
N VAL A 123 0.25 5.00 -10.88
CA VAL A 123 1.42 5.62 -10.24
C VAL A 123 1.25 5.55 -8.72
N LEU A 124 2.17 4.84 -8.07
CA LEU A 124 2.18 4.63 -6.63
C LEU A 124 3.31 5.43 -6.01
N SER A 125 3.08 6.02 -4.84
CA SER A 125 4.16 6.53 -4.00
C SER A 125 4.19 5.87 -2.62
N ILE A 126 5.41 5.71 -2.11
CA ILE A 126 5.67 5.26 -0.76
C ILE A 126 6.43 6.38 -0.02
N CYS A 127 6.03 6.66 1.23
CA CYS A 127 6.72 7.63 2.08
C CYS A 127 6.81 9.02 1.41
N SER A 128 8.03 9.58 1.31
CA SER A 128 8.31 10.86 0.66
C SER A 128 8.20 10.84 -0.87
N GLY A 129 7.93 9.69 -1.50
CA GLY A 129 7.69 9.62 -2.95
C GLY A 129 6.48 10.44 -3.40
N VAL A 130 5.57 10.77 -2.46
CA VAL A 130 4.41 11.63 -2.71
C VAL A 130 4.80 12.99 -3.30
N PHE A 131 5.97 13.52 -2.94
CA PHE A 131 6.44 14.82 -3.42
C PHE A 131 6.78 14.79 -4.92
N VAL A 132 7.13 13.62 -5.47
CA VAL A 132 7.33 13.41 -6.90
C VAL A 132 6.00 13.44 -7.65
N LEU A 133 4.98 12.75 -7.11
CA LEU A 133 3.64 12.76 -7.70
C LEU A 133 2.99 14.15 -7.62
N ALA A 134 3.22 14.87 -6.51
CA ALA A 134 2.76 16.24 -6.32
C ALA A 134 3.43 17.19 -7.33
N ALA A 135 4.76 17.12 -7.48
CA ALA A 135 5.51 17.91 -8.46
C ALA A 135 5.09 17.61 -9.90
N ALA A 136 4.70 16.36 -10.20
CA ALA A 136 4.17 15.97 -11.51
C ALA A 136 2.75 16.48 -11.76
N GLY A 137 2.04 17.00 -10.74
CA GLY A 137 0.65 17.44 -10.83
C GLY A 137 -0.38 16.30 -10.79
N LEU A 138 0.04 15.08 -10.44
CA LEU A 138 -0.84 13.91 -10.44
C LEU A 138 -1.79 13.86 -9.24
N LEU A 139 -1.57 14.70 -8.23
CA LEU A 139 -2.35 14.73 -6.99
C LEU A 139 -3.31 15.93 -6.89
N SER A 140 -3.30 16.85 -7.85
CA SER A 140 -4.13 18.06 -7.82
C SER A 140 -5.62 17.72 -7.70
N GLY A 141 -6.27 18.21 -6.65
CA GLY A 141 -7.68 17.94 -6.33
C GLY A 141 -7.97 16.52 -5.85
N ARG A 142 -6.95 15.74 -5.48
CA ARG A 142 -7.09 14.34 -5.05
C ARG A 142 -6.71 14.16 -3.58
N ARG A 143 -7.24 13.06 -3.03
CA ARG A 143 -6.85 12.56 -1.71
C ARG A 143 -5.49 11.88 -1.80
N ALA A 144 -4.61 12.19 -0.86
CA ALA A 144 -3.29 11.58 -0.74
C ALA A 144 -2.88 11.45 0.72
N THR A 145 -2.01 10.49 1.02
CA THR A 145 -1.35 10.36 2.32
C THR A 145 0.15 10.23 2.15
N THR A 146 0.90 10.44 3.22
CA THR A 146 2.34 10.25 3.30
C THR A 146 2.72 9.97 4.75
N HIS A 147 4.00 9.77 5.01
CA HIS A 147 4.50 9.58 6.37
C HIS A 147 4.03 10.75 7.23
N TRP A 148 3.52 10.49 8.44
CA TRP A 148 3.02 11.53 9.36
C TRP A 148 3.96 12.73 9.51
N ARG A 149 5.28 12.52 9.47
CA ARG A 149 6.30 13.59 9.52
C ARG A 149 6.22 14.60 8.37
N TYR A 150 5.62 14.21 7.24
CA TYR A 150 5.58 14.98 6.00
C TYR A 150 4.18 15.50 5.64
N THR A 151 3.12 15.14 6.35
CA THR A 151 1.74 15.55 6.01
C THR A 151 1.58 17.07 6.01
N ASP A 152 2.08 17.76 7.04
CA ASP A 152 2.00 19.22 7.15
C ASP A 152 2.80 19.91 6.04
N LYS A 153 3.98 19.37 5.71
CA LYS A 153 4.82 19.89 4.63
C LYS A 153 4.18 19.70 3.27
N LEU A 154 3.55 18.54 3.03
CA LEU A 154 2.85 18.26 1.78
C LEU A 154 1.71 19.26 1.56
N GLY A 155 0.87 19.47 2.59
CA GLY A 155 -0.23 20.43 2.49
C GLY A 155 0.23 21.88 2.34
N ALA A 156 1.37 22.25 2.94
CA ALA A 156 1.94 23.59 2.78
C ALA A 156 2.52 23.84 1.39
N PHE A 157 3.18 22.85 0.78
CA PHE A 157 3.78 22.98 -0.55
C PHE A 157 2.77 22.81 -1.69
N TYR A 158 1.73 22.01 -1.48
CA TYR A 158 0.72 21.68 -2.48
C TYR A 158 -0.70 21.80 -1.88
N PRO A 159 -1.22 23.05 -1.74
CA PRO A 159 -2.50 23.30 -1.06
C PRO A 159 -3.75 22.75 -1.77
N ASP A 160 -3.62 22.33 -3.02
CA ASP A 160 -4.67 21.73 -3.85
C ASP A 160 -4.82 20.21 -3.62
N ILE A 161 -3.95 19.60 -2.81
CA ILE A 161 -4.03 18.20 -2.42
C ILE A 161 -4.86 18.06 -1.13
N GLU A 162 -5.85 17.17 -1.12
CA GLU A 162 -6.55 16.78 0.11
C GLU A 162 -5.66 15.78 0.90
N VAL A 163 -4.80 16.31 1.77
CA VAL A 163 -3.92 15.48 2.60
C VAL A 163 -4.73 14.76 3.68
N VAL A 164 -4.72 13.43 3.65
CA VAL A 164 -5.36 12.55 4.63
C VAL A 164 -4.28 12.06 5.60
N PRO A 165 -4.16 12.66 6.80
CA PRO A 165 -3.19 12.22 7.79
C PRO A 165 -3.58 10.87 8.39
N ASP A 166 -2.61 10.21 9.03
CA ASP A 166 -2.82 9.04 9.90
C ASP A 166 -3.49 7.82 9.26
N VAL A 167 -3.47 7.69 7.93
CA VAL A 167 -3.89 6.47 7.21
C VAL A 167 -2.69 5.73 6.61
N LEU A 168 -2.75 4.40 6.52
CA LEU A 168 -1.67 3.60 5.92
C LEU A 168 -1.50 3.90 4.44
N TYR A 169 -2.62 3.95 3.71
CA TYR A 169 -2.63 4.27 2.29
C TYR A 169 -3.95 4.87 1.84
N VAL A 170 -3.89 5.59 0.73
CA VAL A 170 -5.05 6.12 -0.02
C VAL A 170 -4.97 5.58 -1.45
N ASP A 171 -6.07 4.99 -1.91
CA ASP A 171 -6.29 4.59 -3.29
C ASP A 171 -7.23 5.60 -3.96
N SER A 172 -6.71 6.35 -4.93
CA SER A 172 -7.45 7.33 -5.74
C SER A 172 -7.57 6.86 -7.19
N GLY A 173 -7.67 5.54 -7.41
CA GLY A 173 -7.89 4.90 -8.71
C GLY A 173 -6.59 4.55 -9.42
N GLN A 174 -6.08 5.49 -10.23
CA GLN A 174 -4.79 5.35 -10.94
C GLN A 174 -3.61 5.87 -10.11
N VAL A 175 -3.88 6.70 -9.10
CA VAL A 175 -2.83 7.25 -8.23
C VAL A 175 -3.06 6.73 -6.82
N LEU A 176 -2.03 6.13 -6.24
CA LEU A 176 -2.10 5.58 -4.89
C LEU A 176 -0.90 6.06 -4.07
N THR A 177 -1.14 6.34 -2.78
CA THR A 177 -0.12 6.91 -1.91
C THR A 177 -0.12 6.19 -0.57
N SER A 178 1.03 5.97 0.02
CA SER A 178 1.16 5.34 1.34
C SER A 178 2.11 6.10 2.27
N ALA A 179 1.91 5.88 3.56
CA ALA A 179 2.68 6.50 4.62
C ALA A 179 4.19 6.18 4.60
N GLY A 180 4.62 5.10 3.95
CA GLY A 180 5.99 4.62 4.04
C GLY A 180 6.20 3.50 5.04
N SER A 181 7.44 3.02 5.16
CA SER A 181 7.77 1.87 6.02
C SER A 181 6.80 0.69 5.78
N ALA A 182 6.27 0.06 6.84
CA ALA A 182 5.35 -1.07 6.72
C ALA A 182 4.07 -0.75 5.93
N ALA A 183 3.61 0.51 5.91
CA ALA A 183 2.42 0.90 5.12
C ALA A 183 2.64 0.77 3.61
N GLY A 184 3.89 0.80 3.13
CA GLY A 184 4.21 0.48 1.74
C GLY A 184 3.87 -0.98 1.40
N ILE A 185 4.11 -1.91 2.32
CA ILE A 185 3.74 -3.33 2.16
C ILE A 185 2.22 -3.46 2.07
N ASP A 186 1.50 -2.73 2.93
CA ASP A 186 0.04 -2.73 2.96
C ASP A 186 -0.56 -2.24 1.63
N LEU A 187 -0.04 -1.14 1.06
CA LEU A 187 -0.45 -0.64 -0.26
C LEU A 187 -0.12 -1.64 -1.39
N CYS A 188 1.07 -2.23 -1.37
CA CYS A 188 1.46 -3.22 -2.39
C CYS A 188 0.58 -4.49 -2.31
N LEU A 189 0.25 -4.98 -1.11
CA LEU A 189 -0.67 -6.10 -0.92
C LEU A 189 -2.10 -5.77 -1.38
N HIS A 190 -2.54 -4.53 -1.14
CA HIS A 190 -3.80 -4.03 -1.68
C HIS A 190 -3.82 -4.06 -3.21
N LEU A 191 -2.73 -3.62 -3.86
CA LEU A 191 -2.61 -3.67 -5.33
C LEU A 191 -2.64 -5.12 -5.85
N ILE A 192 -1.85 -6.01 -5.25
CA ILE A 192 -1.83 -7.44 -5.63
C ILE A 192 -3.23 -8.06 -5.49
N ARG A 193 -3.96 -7.70 -4.42
CA ARG A 193 -5.34 -8.19 -4.24
C ARG A 193 -6.27 -7.69 -5.33
N ARG A 194 -6.11 -6.44 -5.75
CA ARG A 194 -6.92 -5.84 -6.82
C ARG A 194 -6.66 -6.54 -8.16
N ASP A 195 -5.42 -6.92 -8.43
CA ASP A 195 -5.02 -7.49 -9.72
C ASP A 195 -5.22 -9.00 -9.80
N PHE A 196 -4.87 -9.73 -8.73
CA PHE A 196 -4.82 -11.21 -8.73
C PHE A 196 -5.71 -11.85 -7.65
N GLY A 197 -6.54 -11.05 -6.97
CA GLY A 197 -7.47 -11.52 -5.96
C GLY A 197 -6.84 -11.79 -4.59
N SER A 198 -7.71 -12.12 -3.63
CA SER A 198 -7.32 -12.27 -2.21
C SER A 198 -6.38 -13.45 -1.95
N GLU A 199 -6.49 -14.53 -2.73
CA GLU A 199 -5.64 -15.71 -2.54
C GLU A 199 -4.17 -15.38 -2.84
N ALA A 200 -3.89 -14.74 -3.98
CA ALA A 200 -2.54 -14.32 -4.35
C ALA A 200 -1.94 -13.38 -3.30
N ALA A 201 -2.69 -12.35 -2.89
CA ALA A 201 -2.25 -11.42 -1.85
C ALA A 201 -1.94 -12.13 -0.52
N ASN A 202 -2.76 -13.09 -0.10
CA ASN A 202 -2.52 -13.86 1.11
C ASN A 202 -1.27 -14.74 1.02
N ARG A 203 -0.99 -15.34 -0.15
CA ARG A 203 0.24 -16.11 -0.39
C ARG A 203 1.47 -15.22 -0.29
N VAL A 204 1.42 -14.02 -0.87
CA VAL A 204 2.50 -13.02 -0.75
C VAL A 204 2.71 -12.62 0.72
N ALA A 205 1.65 -12.23 1.42
CA ALA A 205 1.73 -11.81 2.82
C ALA A 205 2.29 -12.92 3.74
N ARG A 206 1.87 -14.18 3.53
CA ARG A 206 2.35 -15.33 4.32
C ARG A 206 3.86 -15.53 4.16
N ARG A 207 4.40 -15.36 2.95
CA ARG A 207 5.84 -15.49 2.68
C ARG A 207 6.64 -14.39 3.39
N LEU A 208 6.06 -13.19 3.49
CA LEU A 208 6.65 -12.04 4.19
C LEU A 208 6.47 -12.08 5.71
N VAL A 209 5.69 -13.03 6.23
CA VAL A 209 5.33 -13.12 7.65
C VAL A 209 4.65 -11.83 8.14
N VAL A 210 3.79 -11.24 7.30
CA VAL A 210 2.98 -10.06 7.64
C VAL A 210 1.49 -10.42 7.68
N PRO A 211 0.64 -9.62 8.36
CA PRO A 211 -0.79 -9.81 8.30
C PRO A 211 -1.31 -9.77 6.85
N PRO A 212 -2.26 -10.63 6.46
CA PRO A 212 -2.78 -10.70 5.10
C PRO A 212 -3.52 -9.44 4.67
N HIS A 213 -3.99 -8.64 5.62
CA HIS A 213 -4.61 -7.35 5.36
C HIS A 213 -4.55 -6.45 6.57
N ARG A 214 -4.10 -5.21 6.34
CA ARG A 214 -4.46 -4.05 7.15
C ARG A 214 -5.27 -3.12 6.27
N ASP A 215 -6.37 -2.59 6.81
CA ASP A 215 -7.22 -1.65 6.09
C ASP A 215 -6.46 -0.33 5.87
N GLY A 216 -6.60 0.29 4.70
CA GLY A 216 -5.92 1.55 4.40
C GLY A 216 -6.22 2.65 5.41
N GLY A 217 -7.43 2.68 5.97
CA GLY A 217 -7.84 3.65 6.99
C GLY A 217 -7.32 3.35 8.41
N GLN A 218 -6.51 2.31 8.60
CA GLN A 218 -5.86 2.05 9.88
C GLN A 218 -4.81 3.13 10.20
N ALA A 219 -4.65 3.45 11.48
CA ALA A 219 -3.65 4.39 11.96
C ALA A 219 -2.21 3.97 11.57
N GLN A 220 -1.41 4.92 11.07
CA GLN A 220 0.01 4.72 10.75
C GLN A 220 0.84 4.35 11.98
N PHE A 221 0.60 5.06 13.08
CA PHE A 221 1.29 4.91 14.34
C PHE A 221 0.27 4.93 15.48
N ILE A 222 0.45 4.02 16.43
CA ILE A 222 -0.28 4.03 17.68
C ILE A 222 0.70 4.55 18.74
N GLU A 223 0.48 5.77 19.22
CA GLU A 223 1.37 6.50 20.14
C GLU A 223 1.73 5.72 21.41
N ARG A 224 0.89 4.74 21.78
CA ARG A 224 1.16 3.76 22.84
C ARG A 224 0.94 2.33 22.32
N ALA A 225 1.79 1.90 21.40
CA ALA A 225 1.85 0.49 20.98
C ALA A 225 2.22 -0.45 22.14
N VAL A 226 2.91 0.08 23.16
CA VAL A 226 3.14 -0.59 24.44
C VAL A 226 2.26 0.12 25.46
N PRO A 227 1.12 -0.48 25.86
CA PRO A 227 0.41 -0.01 27.04
C PRO A 227 1.41 -0.03 28.21
N ASP A 228 1.35 0.96 29.12
CA ASP A 228 2.11 0.92 30.38
C ASP A 228 2.08 -0.51 30.95
N VAL A 229 3.13 -1.00 31.63
CA VAL A 229 3.17 -2.39 32.15
C VAL A 229 1.86 -2.75 32.90
N HIS A 230 1.29 -1.75 33.59
CA HIS A 230 -0.01 -1.83 34.26
C HIS A 230 -1.24 -1.91 33.35
N GLU A 231 -1.19 -1.35 32.15
CA GLU A 231 -2.23 -1.43 31.12
C GLU A 231 -2.11 -2.71 30.30
N SER A 232 -0.89 -3.16 29.98
CA SER A 232 -0.65 -4.44 29.30
C SER A 232 -1.17 -5.61 30.15
N ALA A 233 -0.92 -5.55 31.47
CA ALA A 233 -1.45 -6.51 32.43
C ALA A 233 -2.99 -6.47 32.58
N ARG A 234 -3.65 -5.38 32.19
CA ARG A 234 -5.12 -5.22 32.32
C ARG A 234 -5.88 -5.49 31.03
N LEU A 235 -5.40 -4.97 29.90
CA LEU A 235 -6.05 -5.11 28.60
C LEU A 235 -5.63 -6.39 27.87
N GLY A 236 -4.39 -6.87 28.03
CA GLY A 236 -3.91 -8.10 27.39
C GLY A 236 -4.79 -9.31 27.70
N PRO A 237 -4.95 -9.68 28.99
CA PRO A 237 -5.82 -10.80 29.38
C PRO A 237 -7.29 -10.62 28.96
N LEU A 238 -7.76 -9.36 28.88
CA LEU A 238 -9.11 -9.05 28.45
C LEU A 238 -9.28 -9.31 26.94
N LEU A 239 -8.32 -8.89 26.12
CA LEU A 239 -8.32 -9.14 24.67
C LEU A 239 -8.22 -10.64 24.37
N ASP A 240 -7.38 -11.38 25.11
CA ASP A 240 -7.28 -12.84 24.97
C ASP A 240 -8.60 -13.52 25.31
N ARG A 241 -9.24 -13.12 26.42
CA ARG A 241 -10.58 -13.62 26.77
C ARG A 241 -11.61 -13.32 25.69
N MET A 242 -11.57 -12.13 25.10
CA MET A 242 -12.50 -11.76 24.01
C MET A 242 -12.28 -12.63 22.77
N ARG A 243 -11.03 -12.98 22.44
CA ARG A 243 -10.68 -13.90 21.33
C ARG A 243 -11.12 -15.33 21.58
N GLU A 244 -10.98 -15.82 22.80
CA GLU A 244 -11.40 -17.17 23.17
C GLU A 244 -12.93 -17.33 23.14
N ARG A 245 -13.66 -16.24 23.36
CA ARG A 245 -15.12 -16.24 23.59
C ARG A 245 -15.85 -15.28 22.65
N LEU A 246 -15.52 -15.33 21.35
CA LEU A 246 -16.09 -14.43 20.35
C LEU A 246 -17.62 -14.46 20.27
N GLY A 247 -18.29 -15.53 20.71
CA GLY A 247 -19.75 -15.65 20.71
C GLY A 247 -20.47 -14.94 21.87
N GLU A 248 -19.76 -14.44 22.88
CA GLU A 248 -20.36 -13.76 24.02
C GLU A 248 -20.70 -12.28 23.72
N ASP A 249 -21.66 -11.74 24.48
CA ASP A 249 -21.97 -10.31 24.46
C ASP A 249 -21.03 -9.53 25.37
N PHE A 250 -20.13 -8.78 24.75
CA PHE A 250 -19.21 -7.89 25.44
C PHE A 250 -19.77 -6.46 25.47
N SER A 251 -20.55 -6.14 26.49
CA SER A 251 -20.93 -4.75 26.74
C SER A 251 -19.74 -3.93 27.26
N ILE A 252 -19.73 -2.62 26.97
CA ILE A 252 -18.69 -1.71 27.44
C ILE A 252 -18.58 -1.72 28.98
N ALA A 253 -19.72 -1.77 29.68
CA ALA A 253 -19.76 -1.86 31.13
C ALA A 253 -19.05 -3.13 31.67
N VAL A 254 -19.26 -4.29 31.02
CA VAL A 254 -18.61 -5.55 31.41
C VAL A 254 -17.10 -5.49 31.18
N LEU A 255 -16.68 -4.99 30.01
CA LEU A 255 -15.27 -4.88 29.65
C LEU A 255 -14.53 -3.87 30.55
N ALA A 256 -15.13 -2.71 30.80
CA ALA A 256 -14.58 -1.68 31.67
C ALA A 256 -14.42 -2.18 33.11
N LYS A 257 -15.44 -2.89 33.63
CA LYS A 257 -15.38 -3.52 34.95
C LYS A 257 -14.26 -4.57 35.03
N ALA A 258 -14.11 -5.41 34.00
CA ALA A 258 -13.05 -6.41 33.94
C ALA A 258 -11.64 -5.79 33.89
N ALA A 259 -11.49 -4.63 33.24
CA ALA A 259 -10.25 -3.87 33.21
C ALA A 259 -9.99 -3.02 34.48
N GLY A 260 -10.95 -2.95 35.41
CA GLY A 260 -10.87 -2.09 36.59
C GLY A 260 -10.88 -0.60 36.25
N MET A 261 -11.66 -0.19 35.25
CA MET A 261 -11.72 1.18 34.72
C MET A 261 -13.16 1.69 34.65
N SER A 262 -13.33 3.01 34.57
CA SER A 262 -14.60 3.59 34.12
C SER A 262 -14.78 3.38 32.62
N GLU A 263 -16.03 3.33 32.14
CA GLU A 263 -16.34 3.10 30.72
C GLU A 263 -15.64 4.10 29.78
N ARG A 264 -15.64 5.38 30.14
CA ARG A 264 -14.95 6.43 29.37
C ARG A 264 -13.44 6.21 29.30
N THR A 265 -12.83 5.83 30.43
CA THR A 265 -11.39 5.56 30.47
C THR A 265 -11.06 4.31 29.68
N PHE A 266 -11.88 3.26 29.81
CA PHE A 266 -11.74 2.02 29.07
C PHE A 266 -11.79 2.25 27.57
N LEU A 267 -12.81 2.94 27.05
CA LEU A 267 -12.94 3.23 25.62
C LEU A 267 -11.72 3.95 25.06
N ARG A 268 -11.31 5.04 25.71
CA ARG A 268 -10.13 5.81 25.29
C ARG A 268 -8.85 4.98 25.32
N ARG A 269 -8.66 4.15 26.36
CA ARG A 269 -7.45 3.31 26.50
C ARG A 269 -7.47 2.12 25.53
N PHE A 270 -8.63 1.54 25.26
CA PHE A 270 -8.80 0.47 24.29
C PHE A 270 -8.49 0.96 22.88
N GLU A 271 -9.02 2.13 22.51
CA GLU A 271 -8.75 2.76 21.21
C GLU A 271 -7.28 3.14 21.07
N ALA A 272 -6.69 3.71 22.13
CA ALA A 272 -5.25 3.99 22.16
C ALA A 272 -4.36 2.74 22.09
N ALA A 273 -4.84 1.55 22.51
CA ALA A 273 -4.05 0.31 22.48
C ALA A 273 -4.27 -0.51 21.21
N THR A 274 -5.46 -0.45 20.61
CA THR A 274 -5.87 -1.30 19.47
C THR A 274 -6.03 -0.54 18.16
N GLY A 275 -6.01 0.80 18.20
CA GLY A 275 -6.27 1.67 17.06
C GLY A 275 -7.73 1.70 16.62
N THR A 276 -8.66 1.12 17.39
CA THR A 276 -10.09 1.08 17.04
C THR A 276 -11.00 0.89 18.26
N THR A 277 -12.32 0.92 18.05
CA THR A 277 -13.30 0.74 19.13
C THR A 277 -13.50 -0.74 19.47
N PRO A 278 -13.92 -1.10 20.71
CA PRO A 278 -14.15 -2.50 21.10
C PRO A 278 -15.13 -3.25 20.19
N ALA A 279 -16.20 -2.58 19.75
CA ALA A 279 -17.20 -3.19 18.86
C ALA A 279 -16.62 -3.52 17.49
N ARG A 280 -15.87 -2.58 16.88
CA ARG A 280 -15.23 -2.79 15.57
C ARG A 280 -14.13 -3.85 15.66
N TRP A 281 -13.35 -3.83 16.74
CA TRP A 281 -12.34 -4.85 17.00
C TRP A 281 -12.94 -6.25 17.09
N LEU A 282 -14.00 -6.43 17.89
CA LEU A 282 -14.66 -7.73 18.07
C LEU A 282 -15.29 -8.23 16.77
N LEU A 283 -15.88 -7.33 15.97
CA LEU A 283 -16.40 -7.67 14.65
C LEU A 283 -15.30 -8.21 13.71
N THR A 284 -14.13 -7.55 13.68
CA THR A 284 -12.99 -7.99 12.88
C THR A 284 -12.49 -9.37 13.30
N GLU A 285 -12.40 -9.65 14.60
CA GLU A 285 -12.00 -10.97 15.09
C GLU A 285 -13.04 -12.05 14.74
N ARG A 286 -14.35 -11.76 14.88
CA ARG A 286 -15.44 -12.66 14.47
C ARG A 286 -15.39 -13.00 12.99
N LEU A 287 -15.22 -12.00 12.14
CA LEU A 287 -15.10 -12.18 10.69
C LEU A 287 -13.85 -13.01 10.33
N SER A 288 -12.72 -12.74 10.99
CA SER A 288 -11.49 -13.50 10.79
C SER A 288 -11.66 -14.96 11.18
N ARG A 289 -12.35 -15.24 12.30
CA ARG A 289 -12.66 -16.61 12.74
C ARG A 289 -13.62 -17.33 11.79
N ALA A 290 -14.66 -16.64 11.31
CA ALA A 290 -15.58 -17.21 10.33
C ALA A 290 -14.86 -17.59 9.03
N ARG A 291 -13.94 -16.75 8.54
CA ARG A 291 -13.11 -17.03 7.36
C ARG A 291 -12.14 -18.20 7.52
N GLN A 292 -11.75 -18.54 8.76
CA GLN A 292 -10.92 -19.73 9.02
C GLN A 292 -11.73 -21.04 9.06
N LEU A 293 -13.05 -20.96 9.20
CA LEU A 293 -13.96 -22.11 9.32
C LEU A 293 -14.67 -22.47 8.00
N LEU A 294 -14.47 -21.67 6.95
CA LEU A 294 -14.95 -21.86 5.57
C LEU A 294 -13.78 -22.23 4.67
#